data_AF-A0A0L6JK95-F1
#
_entry.id   AF-A0A0L6JK95-F1
#
_cell.length_a   1.000
_cell.length_b   1.000
_cell.length_c   1.000
_cell.angle_alpha   90.00
_cell.angle_beta   90.00
_cell.angle_gamma   90.00
#
_symmetry.space_group_name_H-M   'P 1'
#
loop_
_entity.id
_entity.type
_entity.pdbx_description
1 polymer ?
#
loop_
_entity_poly.entity_id
_entity_poly.type
_entity_poly.pdbx_seq_one_letter_code
_entity_poly.pdbx_strand_id
1 'polypeptide(L)'
;MEPQVIYKKTSITSITARWWFIALIPLIFFFSPPFVQKNGLSLLNFQNWFKTIGDISSNNFTSYFAKYSPIMNLTALIVIILVFVLKNKFTRVFSIYAAFMMAFYGVTQNTSYTDINGIGIITSSYIFIPILSGIWIWEAFTKNNNFDLPPKVNIWTITAFCFALFAFWNPINPKNSMPDFNPVYFMTNGSNSMFCTMTPMILAILFFFYPNINTAALRVTGLCGATIGFTQLVIHLCIFVKTNWWVGVLHIPVFILSLAAVILSFRADKGSLK
;
A
#
# COMPACT_ATOMS: atom_id res chain seq x y z
N MET A 1 21.92 1.01 -29.65
CA MET A 1 22.48 0.88 -28.29
C MET A 1 21.57 1.62 -27.35
N GLU A 2 20.77 0.92 -26.54
CA GLU A 2 20.03 1.58 -25.45
C GLU A 2 21.05 2.13 -24.44
N PRO A 3 20.92 3.38 -23.98
CA PRO A 3 21.78 3.91 -22.95
C PRO A 3 21.55 3.12 -21.65
N GLN A 4 22.58 2.37 -21.23
CA GLN A 4 22.64 1.71 -19.93
C GLN A 4 22.69 2.81 -18.85
N VAL A 5 21.56 3.04 -18.18
CA VAL A 5 21.49 3.97 -17.05
C VAL A 5 22.12 3.30 -15.83
N ILE A 6 23.28 3.82 -15.40
CA ILE A 6 24.02 3.32 -14.25
C ILE A 6 23.25 3.64 -12.96
N TYR A 7 22.64 2.61 -12.38
CA TYR A 7 22.01 2.71 -11.06
C TYR A 7 23.07 2.81 -9.98
N LYS A 8 23.14 3.95 -9.29
CA LYS A 8 24.00 4.10 -8.12
C LYS A 8 23.38 3.34 -6.93
N LYS A 9 23.84 2.13 -6.69
CA LYS A 9 23.43 1.31 -5.53
C LYS A 9 23.74 2.06 -4.24
N THR A 10 22.70 2.44 -3.50
CA THR A 10 22.81 3.07 -2.18
C THR A 10 22.83 2.02 -1.06
N SER A 11 23.26 2.41 0.13
CA SER A 11 23.20 1.55 1.33
C SER A 11 21.77 1.04 1.57
N ILE A 12 20.75 1.90 1.42
CA ILE A 12 19.33 1.54 1.64
C ILE A 12 18.83 0.54 0.60
N THR A 13 19.14 0.73 -0.69
CA THR A 13 18.78 -0.25 -1.74
C THR A 13 19.43 -1.61 -1.47
N SER A 14 20.64 -1.63 -0.93
CA SER A 14 21.32 -2.88 -0.57
C SER A 14 20.76 -3.53 0.68
N ILE A 15 20.37 -2.77 1.71
CA ILE A 15 19.80 -3.30 2.96
C ILE A 15 18.44 -3.93 2.69
N THR A 16 17.57 -3.22 1.98
CA THR A 16 16.21 -3.68 1.66
C THR A 16 16.21 -4.91 0.74
N ALA A 17 17.32 -5.20 0.05
CA ALA A 17 17.48 -6.38 -0.79
C ALA A 17 17.90 -7.64 -0.01
N ARG A 18 18.30 -7.51 1.25
CA ARG A 18 18.77 -8.66 2.05
C ARG A 18 17.58 -9.53 2.45
N TRP A 19 17.77 -10.85 2.41
CA TRP A 19 16.75 -11.84 2.75
C TRP A 19 16.12 -11.60 4.14
N TRP A 20 16.94 -11.21 5.13
CA TRP A 20 16.45 -10.96 6.49
C TRP A 20 15.51 -9.76 6.54
N PHE A 21 15.74 -8.72 5.74
CA PHE A 21 14.86 -7.55 5.68
C PHE A 21 13.51 -7.92 5.06
N ILE A 22 13.55 -8.74 4.01
CA ILE A 22 12.35 -9.28 3.36
C ILE A 22 11.52 -10.09 4.35
N ALA A 23 12.17 -10.96 5.15
CA ALA A 23 11.52 -11.78 6.15
C ALA A 23 11.02 -10.97 7.37
N LEU A 24 11.69 -9.86 7.70
CA LEU A 24 11.37 -9.02 8.85
C LEU A 24 9.96 -8.43 8.75
N ILE A 25 9.55 -7.91 7.59
CA ILE A 25 8.25 -7.24 7.44
C ILE A 25 7.08 -8.21 7.72
N PRO A 26 6.96 -9.38 7.07
CA PRO A 26 5.93 -10.35 7.41
C PRO A 26 6.03 -10.86 8.85
N LEU A 27 7.24 -11.07 9.37
CA LEU A 27 7.43 -11.56 10.74
C LEU A 27 6.90 -10.55 11.77
N ILE A 28 7.23 -9.27 11.61
CA ILE A 28 6.65 -8.21 12.43
C ILE A 28 5.13 -8.17 12.27
N PHE A 29 4.63 -8.28 11.03
CA PHE A 29 3.19 -8.21 10.74
C PHE A 29 2.38 -9.28 11.50
N PHE A 30 2.81 -10.54 11.41
CA PHE A 30 2.04 -11.68 11.94
C PHE A 30 2.26 -11.94 13.43
N PHE A 31 3.43 -11.59 13.98
CA PHE A 31 3.82 -11.98 15.33
C PHE A 31 3.85 -10.84 16.34
N SER A 32 3.41 -9.62 15.98
CA SER A 32 3.29 -8.52 16.93
C SER A 32 1.90 -8.52 17.61
N PRO A 33 1.82 -8.54 18.95
CA PRO A 33 0.56 -8.37 19.66
C PRO A 33 -0.05 -7.00 19.38
N PRO A 34 -1.39 -6.87 19.23
CA PRO A 34 -2.01 -5.57 19.28
C PRO A 34 -1.89 -5.00 20.70
N PHE A 35 -1.81 -3.67 20.79
CA PHE A 35 -1.84 -2.95 22.05
C PHE A 35 -3.27 -2.51 22.34
N VAL A 36 -3.73 -2.71 23.57
CA VAL A 36 -5.00 -2.17 24.06
C VAL A 36 -4.78 -1.54 25.43
N GLN A 37 -5.41 -0.40 25.67
CA GLN A 37 -5.30 0.32 26.93
C GLN A 37 -6.10 -0.35 28.05
N LYS A 38 -7.30 -0.86 27.74
CA LYS A 38 -8.19 -1.54 28.69
C LYS A 38 -8.10 -3.05 28.51
N ASN A 39 -8.23 -3.80 29.60
CA ASN A 39 -8.33 -5.27 29.61
C ASN A 39 -7.14 -5.99 28.96
N GLY A 40 -5.92 -5.62 29.36
CA GLY A 40 -4.65 -6.07 28.78
C GLY A 40 -4.61 -7.51 28.25
N LEU A 41 -3.95 -7.67 27.10
CA LEU A 41 -3.90 -8.94 26.38
C LEU A 41 -2.77 -9.85 26.87
N SER A 42 -3.09 -11.14 27.04
CA SER A 42 -2.06 -12.18 27.25
C SER A 42 -1.20 -12.32 26.00
N LEU A 43 0.12 -12.41 26.19
CA LEU A 43 1.09 -12.52 25.10
C LEU A 43 1.08 -13.90 24.39
N LEU A 44 0.38 -14.89 24.93
CA LEU A 44 0.37 -16.25 24.37
C LEU A 44 -0.95 -16.62 23.69
N ASN A 45 -1.97 -15.75 23.76
CA ASN A 45 -3.29 -16.03 23.18
C ASN A 45 -3.47 -15.35 21.82
N PHE A 46 -2.92 -15.98 20.78
CA PHE A 46 -3.00 -15.51 19.39
C PHE A 46 -4.44 -15.35 18.89
N GLN A 47 -5.38 -16.19 19.33
CA GLN A 47 -6.78 -16.06 18.91
C GLN A 47 -7.38 -14.73 19.38
N ASN A 48 -7.13 -14.34 20.64
CA ASN A 48 -7.56 -13.06 21.16
C ASN A 48 -6.86 -11.88 20.46
N TRP A 49 -5.61 -12.05 20.02
CA TRP A 49 -4.92 -11.02 19.24
C TRP A 49 -5.64 -10.76 17.91
N PHE A 50 -5.89 -11.80 17.11
CA PHE A 50 -6.55 -11.64 15.82
C PHE A 50 -7.97 -11.10 15.95
N LYS A 51 -8.72 -11.53 16.98
CA LYS A 51 -10.03 -10.95 17.30
C LYS A 51 -9.92 -9.45 17.59
N THR A 52 -8.97 -9.07 18.45
CA THR A 52 -8.76 -7.66 18.82
C THR A 52 -8.31 -6.83 17.61
N ILE A 53 -7.44 -7.35 16.76
CA ILE A 53 -7.03 -6.70 15.50
C ILE A 53 -8.25 -6.48 14.60
N GLY A 54 -9.14 -7.46 14.50
CA GLY A 54 -10.41 -7.33 13.76
C GLY A 54 -11.31 -6.24 14.34
N ASP A 55 -11.43 -6.18 15.67
CA ASP A 55 -12.22 -5.16 16.37
C ASP A 55 -11.64 -3.75 16.16
N ILE A 56 -10.31 -3.60 16.26
CA ILE A 56 -9.60 -2.34 15.98
C ILE A 56 -9.82 -1.93 14.51
N SER A 57 -9.66 -2.86 13.57
CA SER A 57 -9.80 -2.59 12.13
C SER A 57 -11.22 -2.16 11.77
N SER A 58 -12.23 -2.73 12.44
CA SER A 58 -13.65 -2.40 12.18
C SER A 58 -14.06 -1.04 12.75
N ASN A 59 -13.39 -0.58 13.82
CA ASN A 59 -13.70 0.68 14.51
C ASN A 59 -12.58 1.73 14.38
N ASN A 60 -11.79 1.62 13.31
CA ASN A 60 -10.63 2.47 13.11
C ASN A 60 -11.02 3.93 12.79
N PHE A 61 -10.04 4.81 12.86
CA PHE A 61 -10.24 6.25 12.64
C PHE A 61 -10.48 6.64 11.17
N THR A 62 -10.38 5.71 10.21
CA THR A 62 -10.63 5.98 8.79
C THR A 62 -12.04 6.52 8.55
N SER A 63 -13.02 6.03 9.32
CA SER A 63 -14.42 6.48 9.24
C SER A 63 -14.60 7.98 9.44
N TYR A 64 -13.78 8.62 10.29
CA TYR A 64 -13.81 10.08 10.50
C TYR A 64 -13.43 10.88 9.24
N PHE A 65 -12.70 10.26 8.32
CA PHE A 65 -12.26 10.86 7.06
C PHE A 65 -13.16 10.51 5.87
N ALA A 66 -14.14 9.63 6.03
CA ALA A 66 -15.03 9.21 4.94
C ALA A 66 -15.74 10.40 4.27
N LYS A 67 -16.16 11.42 5.05
CA LYS A 67 -16.78 12.64 4.51
C LYS A 67 -15.85 13.47 3.61
N TYR A 68 -14.53 13.32 3.76
CA TYR A 68 -13.53 13.98 2.94
C TYR A 68 -13.10 13.15 1.73
N SER A 69 -13.70 11.97 1.53
CA SER A 69 -13.43 11.08 0.39
C SER A 69 -13.37 11.80 -0.95
N PRO A 70 -14.31 12.71 -1.31
CA PRO A 70 -14.24 13.39 -2.61
C PRO A 70 -12.96 14.21 -2.78
N ILE A 71 -12.56 14.96 -1.76
CA ILE A 71 -11.34 15.78 -1.81
C ILE A 71 -10.10 14.90 -1.84
N MET A 72 -10.07 13.83 -1.04
CA MET A 72 -8.96 12.89 -1.00
C MET A 72 -8.80 12.17 -2.35
N ASN A 73 -9.88 11.61 -2.91
CA ASN A 73 -9.83 10.91 -4.19
C ASN A 73 -9.45 11.85 -5.34
N LEU A 74 -10.00 13.08 -5.36
CA LEU A 74 -9.62 14.09 -6.33
C LEU A 74 -8.12 14.43 -6.24
N THR A 75 -7.60 14.57 -5.02
CA THR A 75 -6.17 14.81 -4.78
C THR A 75 -5.33 13.67 -5.34
N ALA A 76 -5.71 12.41 -5.11
CA ALA A 76 -5.01 11.25 -5.66
C ALA A 76 -4.97 11.28 -7.18
N LEU A 77 -6.11 11.53 -7.84
CA LEU A 77 -6.20 11.61 -9.30
C LEU A 77 -5.33 12.73 -9.86
N ILE A 78 -5.36 13.92 -9.24
CA ILE A 78 -4.51 15.04 -9.62
C ILE A 78 -3.03 14.64 -9.49
N VAL A 79 -2.62 14.05 -8.37
CA VAL A 79 -1.24 13.58 -8.16
C VAL A 79 -0.81 12.60 -9.25
N ILE A 80 -1.66 11.62 -9.59
CA ILE A 80 -1.38 10.66 -10.66
C ILE A 80 -1.17 11.36 -12.00
N ILE A 81 -2.08 12.27 -12.39
CA ILE A 81 -1.98 13.01 -13.65
C ILE A 81 -0.71 13.87 -13.67
N LEU A 82 -0.41 14.58 -12.57
CA LEU A 82 0.75 15.47 -12.48
C LEU A 82 2.08 14.71 -12.58
N VAL A 83 2.17 13.45 -12.14
CA VAL A 83 3.38 12.63 -12.36
C VAL A 83 3.67 12.48 -13.85
N PHE A 84 2.67 12.17 -14.67
CA PHE A 84 2.86 11.99 -16.11
C PHE A 84 3.07 13.31 -16.87
N VAL A 85 2.45 14.40 -16.42
CA VAL A 85 2.53 15.72 -17.08
C VAL A 85 3.82 16.47 -16.71
N LEU A 86 4.14 16.53 -15.42
CA LEU A 86 5.27 17.31 -14.89
C LEU A 86 6.56 16.49 -14.72
N LYS A 87 6.48 15.16 -14.82
CA LYS A 87 7.63 14.25 -14.85
C LYS A 87 8.58 14.49 -13.66
N ASN A 88 9.89 14.63 -13.86
CA ASN A 88 10.84 14.77 -12.75
C ASN A 88 10.67 16.05 -11.92
N LYS A 89 10.00 17.08 -12.45
CA LYS A 89 9.67 18.28 -11.67
C LYS A 89 8.74 17.95 -10.49
N PHE A 90 7.97 16.86 -10.61
CA PHE A 90 6.98 16.45 -9.61
C PHE A 90 7.42 15.25 -8.76
N THR A 91 8.55 14.61 -9.06
CA THR A 91 9.04 13.43 -8.31
C THR A 91 9.07 13.66 -6.80
N ARG A 92 9.64 14.77 -6.34
CA ARG A 92 9.71 15.08 -4.89
C ARG A 92 8.32 15.23 -4.26
N VAL A 93 7.41 15.92 -4.93
CA VAL A 93 6.05 16.14 -4.42
C VAL A 93 5.30 14.83 -4.37
N PHE A 94 5.42 13.98 -5.40
CA PHE A 94 4.88 12.63 -5.41
C PHE A 94 5.41 11.77 -4.25
N SER A 95 6.72 11.81 -3.99
CA SER A 95 7.32 11.05 -2.89
C SER A 95 6.87 11.55 -1.52
N ILE A 96 6.73 12.86 -1.33
CA ILE A 96 6.18 13.45 -0.10
C ILE A 96 4.72 13.03 0.08
N TYR A 97 3.92 13.09 -1.00
CA TYR A 97 2.55 12.61 -0.99
C TYR A 97 2.47 11.15 -0.58
N ALA A 98 3.26 10.27 -1.20
CA ALA A 98 3.30 8.86 -0.85
C ALA A 98 3.69 8.66 0.62
N ALA A 99 4.76 9.32 1.10
CA ALA A 99 5.18 9.26 2.49
C ALA A 99 4.08 9.69 3.48
N PHE A 100 3.41 10.81 3.19
CA PHE A 100 2.32 11.34 3.99
C PHE A 100 1.14 10.36 4.02
N MET A 101 0.72 9.84 2.86
CA MET A 101 -0.38 8.88 2.79
C MET A 101 -0.05 7.60 3.56
N MET A 102 1.17 7.07 3.45
CA MET A 102 1.59 5.90 4.23
C MET A 102 1.52 6.18 5.74
N ALA A 103 2.03 7.33 6.20
CA ALA A 103 1.92 7.71 7.62
C ALA A 103 0.46 7.87 8.05
N PHE A 104 -0.36 8.52 7.23
CA PHE A 104 -1.80 8.69 7.46
C PHE A 104 -2.51 7.34 7.63
N TYR A 105 -2.24 6.37 6.76
CA TYR A 105 -2.80 5.01 6.88
C TYR A 105 -2.28 4.28 8.12
N GLY A 106 -1.00 4.44 8.43
CA GLY A 106 -0.37 3.87 9.63
C GLY A 106 -1.07 4.26 10.92
N VAL A 107 -1.62 5.47 10.99
CA VAL A 107 -2.40 5.93 12.14
C VAL A 107 -3.89 5.58 11.98
N THR A 108 -4.51 6.00 10.87
CA THR A 108 -5.97 5.99 10.76
C THR A 108 -6.59 4.60 10.61
N GLN A 109 -5.94 3.67 9.90
CA GLN A 109 -6.46 2.31 9.70
C GLN A 109 -6.10 1.36 10.85
N ASN A 110 -5.15 1.75 11.70
CA ASN A 110 -4.52 0.87 12.68
C ASN A 110 -4.71 1.34 14.11
N THR A 111 -5.58 2.32 14.33
CA THR A 111 -5.93 2.84 15.64
C THR A 111 -7.43 3.00 15.75
N SER A 112 -7.97 2.59 16.89
CA SER A 112 -9.38 2.72 17.25
C SER A 112 -9.50 3.18 18.69
N TYR A 113 -10.67 3.71 19.03
CA TYR A 113 -11.05 3.98 20.41
C TYR A 113 -12.41 3.36 20.68
N THR A 114 -12.48 2.42 21.62
CA THR A 114 -13.73 1.74 21.98
C THR A 114 -13.87 1.63 23.49
N ASP A 115 -15.10 1.41 23.98
CA ASP A 115 -15.35 1.25 25.41
C ASP A 115 -14.63 0.02 25.99
N ILE A 116 -14.54 -1.05 25.18
CA ILE A 116 -13.94 -2.34 25.54
C ILE A 116 -12.41 -2.27 25.61
N ASN A 117 -11.77 -1.66 24.61
CA ASN A 117 -10.31 -1.67 24.45
C ASN A 117 -9.63 -0.38 24.93
N GLY A 118 -10.39 0.70 25.15
CA GLY A 118 -9.83 2.05 25.24
C GLY A 118 -9.16 2.40 23.91
N ILE A 119 -7.95 2.96 23.96
CA ILE A 119 -7.10 3.06 22.77
C ILE A 119 -6.62 1.66 22.38
N GLY A 120 -6.98 1.23 21.16
CA GLY A 120 -6.50 0.00 20.54
C GLY A 120 -5.62 0.28 19.33
N ILE A 121 -4.44 -0.34 19.26
CA ILE A 121 -3.42 -0.13 18.22
C ILE A 121 -2.98 -1.47 17.64
N ILE A 122 -2.93 -1.57 16.31
CA ILE A 122 -2.27 -2.68 15.62
C ILE A 122 -0.76 -2.40 15.62
N THR A 123 -0.06 -2.92 16.62
CA THR A 123 1.35 -2.62 16.90
C THR A 123 2.26 -2.87 15.72
N SER A 124 2.03 -3.94 14.94
CA SER A 124 2.84 -4.24 13.77
C SER A 124 2.87 -3.08 12.77
N SER A 125 1.71 -2.48 12.48
CA SER A 125 1.59 -1.34 11.58
C SER A 125 2.35 -0.12 12.06
N TYR A 126 2.43 0.09 13.38
CA TYR A 126 3.24 1.15 14.00
C TYR A 126 4.75 0.89 13.94
N ILE A 127 5.18 -0.25 13.39
CA ILE A 127 6.60 -0.57 13.15
C ILE A 127 6.89 -0.53 11.64
N PHE A 128 6.17 -1.31 10.82
CA PHE A 128 6.53 -1.43 9.40
C PHE A 128 6.02 -0.26 8.55
N ILE A 129 4.90 0.40 8.89
CA ILE A 129 4.42 1.56 8.13
C ILE A 129 5.35 2.77 8.29
N PRO A 130 5.88 3.10 9.48
CA PRO A 130 6.94 4.11 9.60
C PRO A 130 8.19 3.79 8.78
N ILE A 131 8.60 2.52 8.68
CA ILE A 131 9.71 2.12 7.79
C ILE A 131 9.35 2.44 6.34
N LEU A 132 8.15 2.06 5.88
CA LEU A 132 7.67 2.34 4.53
C LEU A 132 7.58 3.85 4.25
N SER A 133 7.00 4.62 5.16
CA SER A 133 6.92 6.08 5.04
C SER A 133 8.32 6.70 5.01
N GLY A 134 9.23 6.26 5.87
CA GLY A 134 10.63 6.69 5.90
C GLY A 134 11.37 6.43 4.59
N ILE A 135 11.10 5.31 3.91
CA ILE A 135 11.66 5.02 2.57
C ILE A 135 11.16 6.03 1.52
N TRP A 136 9.88 6.41 1.57
CA TRP A 136 9.33 7.43 0.68
C TRP A 136 9.82 8.86 1.01
N ILE A 137 10.01 9.17 2.29
CA ILE A 137 10.68 10.40 2.73
C ILE A 137 12.09 10.46 2.17
N TRP A 138 12.87 9.39 2.35
CA TRP A 138 14.22 9.29 1.80
C TRP A 138 14.23 9.48 0.29
N GLU A 139 13.29 8.85 -0.42
CA GLU A 139 13.12 9.03 -1.87
C GLU A 139 12.79 10.49 -2.26
N ALA A 140 12.04 11.24 -1.45
CA ALA A 140 11.81 12.67 -1.71
C ALA A 140 13.11 13.51 -1.68
N PHE A 141 14.10 13.07 -0.90
CA PHE A 141 15.42 13.70 -0.83
C PHE A 141 16.34 13.27 -1.95
N THR A 142 16.43 11.96 -2.23
CA THR A 142 17.36 11.41 -3.23
C THR A 142 16.85 11.50 -4.67
N LYS A 143 15.53 11.51 -4.88
CA LYS A 143 14.88 11.54 -6.20
C LYS A 143 15.40 10.43 -7.13
N ASN A 144 15.51 9.20 -6.63
CA ASN A 144 16.01 8.09 -7.43
C ASN A 144 14.96 7.60 -8.45
N ASN A 145 13.68 7.92 -8.28
CA ASN A 145 12.67 7.73 -9.33
C ASN A 145 12.90 8.71 -10.48
N ASN A 146 12.99 8.18 -11.70
CA ASN A 146 13.14 8.99 -12.90
C ASN A 146 11.88 8.90 -13.78
N PHE A 147 11.08 9.96 -13.75
CA PHE A 147 9.84 10.13 -14.50
C PHE A 147 10.00 10.91 -15.81
N ASP A 148 11.22 11.37 -16.16
CA ASP A 148 11.45 12.06 -17.44
C ASP A 148 11.48 11.11 -18.64
N LEU A 149 11.80 9.84 -18.38
CA LEU A 149 11.83 8.82 -19.42
C LEU A 149 10.42 8.50 -19.91
N PRO A 150 10.26 8.16 -21.21
CA PRO A 150 8.97 7.80 -21.75
C PRO A 150 8.36 6.65 -20.93
N PRO A 151 7.10 6.78 -20.47
CA PRO A 151 6.46 5.68 -19.77
C PRO A 151 6.36 4.48 -20.70
N LYS A 152 6.70 3.30 -20.17
CA LYS A 152 6.64 2.05 -20.89
C LYS A 152 5.17 1.64 -21.06
N VAL A 153 4.54 2.08 -22.13
CA VAL A 153 3.16 1.73 -22.46
C VAL A 153 3.14 0.38 -23.18
N ASN A 154 2.76 -0.68 -22.47
CA ASN A 154 2.55 -2.01 -23.04
C ASN A 154 1.39 -2.71 -22.33
N ILE A 155 1.02 -3.91 -22.81
CA ILE A 155 -0.12 -4.65 -22.28
C ILE A 155 -0.02 -4.89 -20.76
N TRP A 156 1.18 -5.12 -20.22
CA TRP A 156 1.39 -5.40 -18.80
C TRP A 156 1.22 -4.17 -17.93
N THR A 157 1.78 -3.02 -18.33
CA THR A 157 1.65 -1.77 -17.58
C THR A 157 0.23 -1.20 -17.67
N ILE A 158 -0.42 -1.34 -18.82
CA ILE A 158 -1.84 -1.01 -18.99
C ILE A 158 -2.71 -1.92 -18.11
N THR A 159 -2.48 -3.23 -18.12
CA THR A 159 -3.25 -4.18 -17.29
C THR A 159 -3.07 -3.88 -15.80
N ALA A 160 -1.84 -3.62 -15.35
CA ALA A 160 -1.56 -3.22 -13.98
C ALA A 160 -2.29 -1.93 -13.60
N PHE A 161 -2.30 -0.94 -14.48
CA PHE A 161 -3.04 0.29 -14.27
C PHE A 161 -4.56 0.07 -14.20
N CYS A 162 -5.12 -0.77 -15.06
CA CYS A 162 -6.55 -1.12 -15.01
C CYS A 162 -6.92 -1.83 -13.70
N PHE A 163 -6.09 -2.77 -13.23
CA PHE A 163 -6.29 -3.42 -11.92
C PHE A 163 -6.18 -2.43 -10.77
N ALA A 164 -5.23 -1.50 -10.84
CA ALA A 164 -5.09 -0.46 -9.84
C ALA A 164 -6.29 0.48 -9.83
N LEU A 165 -6.78 0.88 -11.01
CA LEU A 165 -7.95 1.74 -11.16
C LEU A 165 -9.22 1.04 -10.65
N PHE A 166 -9.35 -0.26 -10.88
CA PHE A 166 -10.44 -1.07 -10.35
C PHE A 166 -10.44 -1.14 -8.82
N ALA A 167 -9.27 -1.36 -8.21
CA ALA A 167 -9.12 -1.31 -6.75
C ALA A 167 -9.38 0.10 -6.20
N PHE A 168 -8.93 1.14 -6.89
CA PHE A 168 -9.19 2.53 -6.52
C PHE A 168 -10.67 2.89 -6.62
N TRP A 169 -11.38 2.37 -7.62
CA TRP A 169 -12.82 2.56 -7.77
C TRP A 169 -13.62 1.87 -6.67
N ASN A 170 -13.11 0.77 -6.12
CA ASN A 170 -13.71 0.04 -5.00
C ASN A 170 -15.24 -0.10 -5.12
N PRO A 171 -15.76 -0.73 -6.21
CA PRO A 171 -17.19 -0.79 -6.54
C PRO A 171 -17.98 -1.69 -5.57
N ILE A 172 -18.20 -1.21 -4.35
CA ILE A 172 -18.91 -1.91 -3.27
C ILE A 172 -20.16 -1.12 -2.90
N ASN A 173 -21.29 -1.83 -2.80
CA ASN A 173 -22.47 -1.26 -2.18
C ASN A 173 -22.29 -1.16 -0.65
N PRO A 174 -22.39 0.03 -0.05
CA PRO A 174 -22.12 0.23 1.38
C PRO A 174 -23.12 -0.48 2.31
N LYS A 175 -24.29 -0.92 1.81
CA LYS A 175 -25.32 -1.55 2.63
C LYS A 175 -25.12 -3.06 2.81
N ASN A 176 -24.58 -3.74 1.81
CA ASN A 176 -24.53 -5.21 1.79
C ASN A 176 -23.18 -5.78 1.31
N SER A 177 -22.19 -4.91 1.05
CA SER A 177 -20.84 -5.29 0.59
C SER A 177 -20.81 -6.05 -0.75
N MET A 178 -21.90 -6.02 -1.53
CA MET A 178 -22.00 -6.66 -2.84
C MET A 178 -21.48 -5.76 -3.97
N PRO A 179 -21.19 -6.32 -5.15
CA PRO A 179 -20.76 -5.54 -6.32
C PRO A 179 -21.78 -4.46 -6.69
N ASP A 180 -21.31 -3.23 -6.80
CA ASP A 180 -22.08 -2.11 -7.31
C ASP A 180 -21.15 -1.18 -8.11
N PHE A 181 -21.35 -1.20 -9.43
CA PHE A 181 -20.48 -0.56 -10.41
C PHE A 181 -20.91 0.88 -10.70
N ASN A 182 -21.33 1.61 -9.67
CA ASN A 182 -21.68 3.02 -9.81
C ASN A 182 -20.40 3.88 -9.95
N PRO A 183 -20.22 4.64 -11.04
CA PRO A 183 -19.05 5.49 -11.23
C PRO A 183 -18.87 6.56 -10.15
N VAL A 184 -19.93 6.95 -9.44
CA VAL A 184 -19.87 7.92 -8.34
C VAL A 184 -18.85 7.50 -7.26
N TYR A 185 -18.63 6.19 -7.11
CA TYR A 185 -17.71 5.64 -6.14
C TYR A 185 -16.27 6.08 -6.37
N PHE A 186 -15.86 6.46 -7.58
CA PHE A 186 -14.54 7.10 -7.79
C PHE A 186 -14.30 8.33 -6.90
N MET A 187 -15.37 8.98 -6.42
CA MET A 187 -15.28 10.13 -5.51
C MET A 187 -15.76 9.81 -4.09
N THR A 188 -16.68 8.87 -3.90
CA THR A 188 -17.41 8.71 -2.63
C THR A 188 -17.07 7.45 -1.83
N ASN A 189 -16.25 6.53 -2.36
CA ASN A 189 -15.95 5.23 -1.75
C ASN A 189 -14.96 5.26 -0.57
N GLY A 190 -14.32 6.38 -0.27
CA GLY A 190 -13.27 6.49 0.72
C GLY A 190 -11.94 5.83 0.31
N SER A 191 -11.74 5.44 -0.95
CA SER A 191 -10.57 4.68 -1.39
C SER A 191 -9.25 5.36 -1.10
N ASN A 192 -9.09 6.67 -1.31
CA ASN A 192 -7.83 7.34 -0.97
C ASN A 192 -7.58 7.45 0.56
N SER A 193 -8.51 7.01 1.40
CA SER A 193 -8.26 6.87 2.85
C SER A 193 -7.74 5.48 3.23
N MET A 194 -7.65 4.55 2.28
CA MET A 194 -7.29 3.15 2.50
C MET A 194 -5.94 2.78 1.85
N PHE A 195 -5.14 1.98 2.56
CA PHE A 195 -3.82 1.56 2.08
C PHE A 195 -3.93 0.60 0.89
N CYS A 196 -4.85 -0.36 0.97
CA CYS A 196 -5.02 -1.44 0.00
C CYS A 196 -5.46 -0.97 -1.40
N THR A 197 -6.20 0.14 -1.48
CA THR A 197 -6.72 0.72 -2.73
C THR A 197 -5.69 1.64 -3.39
N MET A 198 -4.91 2.38 -2.59
CA MET A 198 -3.91 3.33 -3.10
C MET A 198 -2.56 2.72 -3.42
N THR A 199 -2.16 1.66 -2.73
CA THR A 199 -0.92 0.95 -3.02
C THR A 199 -0.85 0.45 -4.46
N PRO A 200 -1.89 -0.21 -5.03
CA PRO A 200 -1.96 -0.53 -6.45
C PRO A 200 -1.67 0.66 -7.38
N MET A 201 -2.24 1.83 -7.10
CA MET A 201 -2.07 3.02 -7.94
C MET A 201 -0.64 3.53 -7.92
N ILE A 202 -0.02 3.59 -6.73
CA ILE A 202 1.39 3.96 -6.58
C ILE A 202 2.29 2.97 -7.33
N LEU A 203 2.05 1.66 -7.17
CA LEU A 203 2.82 0.63 -7.85
C LEU A 203 2.65 0.67 -9.38
N ALA A 204 1.42 0.88 -9.87
CA ALA A 204 1.14 1.00 -11.30
C ALA A 204 1.90 2.17 -11.95
N ILE A 205 1.96 3.33 -11.28
CA ILE A 205 2.79 4.47 -11.72
C ILE A 205 4.24 4.04 -11.83
N LEU A 206 4.81 3.41 -10.78
CA LEU A 206 6.21 2.96 -10.81
C LEU A 206 6.47 1.92 -11.93
N PHE A 207 5.51 1.07 -12.26
CA PHE A 207 5.64 0.11 -13.36
C PHE A 207 5.75 0.76 -14.73
N PHE A 208 5.10 1.90 -14.97
CA PHE A 208 5.30 2.65 -16.21
C PHE A 208 6.74 3.16 -16.35
N PHE A 209 7.42 3.46 -15.26
CA PHE A 209 8.78 4.01 -15.30
C PHE A 209 9.88 2.96 -15.04
N TYR A 210 9.51 1.70 -14.80
CA TYR A 210 10.45 0.59 -14.67
C TYR A 210 11.31 0.42 -15.95
N PRO A 211 12.64 0.17 -15.85
CA PRO A 211 13.40 -0.11 -14.62
C PRO A 211 13.91 1.13 -13.87
N ASN A 212 13.62 2.35 -14.34
CA ASN A 212 14.18 3.61 -13.86
C ASN A 212 13.42 4.19 -12.64
N ILE A 213 13.17 3.35 -11.64
CA ILE A 213 12.54 3.69 -10.37
C ILE A 213 13.43 3.43 -9.14
N ASN A 214 13.09 3.98 -7.99
CA ASN A 214 13.73 3.62 -6.73
C ASN A 214 13.35 2.18 -6.35
N THR A 215 14.29 1.25 -6.50
CA THR A 215 14.04 -0.18 -6.26
C THR A 215 13.73 -0.49 -4.80
N ALA A 216 14.26 0.28 -3.83
CA ALA A 216 13.89 0.13 -2.42
C ALA A 216 12.46 0.59 -2.17
N ALA A 217 12.05 1.73 -2.70
CA ALA A 217 10.65 2.21 -2.58
C ALA A 217 9.68 1.21 -3.21
N LEU A 218 9.99 0.70 -4.40
CA LEU A 218 9.18 -0.33 -5.06
C LEU A 218 9.11 -1.61 -4.21
N ARG A 219 10.25 -2.10 -3.72
CA ARG A 219 10.34 -3.34 -2.94
C ARG A 219 9.61 -3.25 -1.61
N VAL A 220 9.85 -2.20 -0.81
CA VAL A 220 9.26 -2.06 0.53
C VAL A 220 7.76 -1.84 0.42
N THR A 221 7.31 -1.03 -0.55
CA THR A 221 5.87 -0.85 -0.86
C THR A 221 5.25 -2.18 -1.29
N GLY A 222 5.94 -2.93 -2.17
CA GLY A 222 5.54 -4.26 -2.58
C GLY A 222 5.45 -5.25 -1.42
N LEU A 223 6.43 -5.29 -0.51
CA LEU A 223 6.41 -6.19 0.64
C LEU A 223 5.24 -5.88 1.58
N CYS A 224 5.06 -4.61 1.95
CA CYS A 224 3.95 -4.21 2.82
C CYS A 224 2.59 -4.53 2.18
N GLY A 225 2.43 -4.20 0.89
CA GLY A 225 1.20 -4.48 0.15
C GLY A 225 0.93 -5.96 -0.08
N ALA A 226 1.97 -6.78 -0.27
CA ALA A 226 1.82 -8.24 -0.40
C ALA A 226 1.42 -8.86 0.94
N THR A 227 2.03 -8.43 2.05
CA THR A 227 1.68 -8.91 3.38
C THR A 227 0.25 -8.56 3.76
N ILE A 228 -0.13 -7.28 3.66
CA ILE A 228 -1.49 -6.83 3.98
C ILE A 228 -2.50 -7.45 3.00
N GLY A 229 -2.21 -7.41 1.69
CA GLY A 229 -3.07 -7.98 0.65
C GLY A 229 -3.32 -9.47 0.86
N PHE A 230 -2.30 -10.25 1.20
CA PHE A 230 -2.45 -11.67 1.51
C PHE A 230 -3.41 -11.90 2.69
N THR A 231 -3.23 -11.17 3.79
CA THR A 231 -4.11 -11.28 4.96
C THR A 231 -5.55 -10.93 4.60
N GLN A 232 -5.76 -9.87 3.82
CA GLN A 232 -7.09 -9.47 3.37
C GLN A 232 -7.74 -10.53 2.47
N LEU A 233 -6.97 -11.17 1.59
CA LEU A 233 -7.46 -12.28 0.76
C LEU A 233 -7.87 -13.47 1.62
N VAL A 234 -7.04 -13.88 2.59
CA VAL A 234 -7.37 -14.99 3.49
C VAL A 234 -8.64 -14.69 4.29
N ILE A 235 -8.73 -13.50 4.87
CA ILE A 235 -9.89 -13.08 5.67
C ILE A 235 -11.16 -13.08 4.82
N HIS A 236 -11.15 -12.47 3.64
CA HIS A 236 -12.37 -12.26 2.86
C HIS A 236 -12.73 -13.42 1.91
N LEU A 237 -11.76 -14.17 1.39
CA LEU A 237 -11.98 -15.26 0.45
C LEU A 237 -11.92 -16.66 1.07
N CYS A 238 -11.33 -16.83 2.26
CA CYS A 238 -11.29 -18.13 2.93
C CYS A 238 -12.17 -18.16 4.18
N ILE A 239 -12.10 -17.14 5.04
CA ILE A 239 -12.80 -17.13 6.33
C ILE A 239 -14.24 -16.60 6.17
N PHE A 240 -14.40 -15.43 5.57
CA PHE A 240 -15.70 -14.74 5.43
C PHE A 240 -16.25 -14.77 3.99
N VAL A 241 -15.94 -15.81 3.21
CA VAL A 241 -16.30 -15.89 1.79
C VAL A 241 -17.80 -15.71 1.54
N LYS A 242 -18.66 -16.23 2.41
CA LYS A 242 -20.12 -16.15 2.23
C LYS A 242 -20.66 -14.72 2.27
N THR A 243 -20.00 -13.81 2.99
CA THR A 243 -20.46 -12.43 3.17
C THR A 243 -19.58 -11.41 2.46
N ASN A 244 -18.28 -11.68 2.33
CA ASN A 244 -17.28 -10.70 1.93
C ASN A 244 -16.46 -11.11 0.69
N TRP A 245 -16.89 -12.12 -0.08
CA TRP A 245 -16.13 -12.57 -1.26
C TRP A 245 -15.77 -11.41 -2.20
N TRP A 246 -16.68 -10.46 -2.41
CA TRP A 246 -16.44 -9.33 -3.31
C TRP A 246 -15.37 -8.37 -2.78
N VAL A 247 -15.39 -8.09 -1.47
CA VAL A 247 -14.32 -7.34 -0.80
C VAL A 247 -12.98 -8.06 -1.01
N GLY A 248 -12.96 -9.39 -0.93
CA GLY A 248 -11.78 -10.20 -1.22
C GLY A 248 -11.29 -10.05 -2.67
N VAL A 249 -12.19 -10.07 -3.66
CA VAL A 249 -11.85 -9.84 -5.08
C VAL A 249 -11.16 -8.49 -5.28
N LEU A 250 -11.63 -7.43 -4.60
CA LEU A 250 -11.04 -6.09 -4.69
C LEU A 250 -9.63 -5.98 -4.07
N HIS A 251 -9.22 -6.97 -3.25
CA HIS A 251 -7.87 -7.05 -2.70
C HIS A 251 -6.90 -7.87 -3.58
N ILE A 252 -7.39 -8.56 -4.62
CA ILE A 252 -6.53 -9.30 -5.56
C ILE A 252 -5.53 -8.35 -6.26
N PRO A 253 -5.93 -7.16 -6.75
CA PRO A 253 -5.00 -6.21 -7.37
C PRO A 253 -3.82 -5.84 -6.47
N VAL A 254 -4.06 -5.48 -5.20
CA VAL A 254 -2.97 -5.10 -4.29
C VAL A 254 -2.01 -6.25 -4.09
N PHE A 255 -2.50 -7.46 -3.85
CA PHE A 255 -1.63 -8.62 -3.64
C PHE A 255 -0.78 -8.93 -4.87
N ILE A 256 -1.39 -9.03 -6.06
CA ILE A 256 -0.69 -9.39 -7.30
C ILE A 256 0.33 -8.31 -7.69
N LEU A 257 -0.07 -7.04 -7.70
CA LEU A 257 0.83 -5.95 -8.09
C LEU A 257 1.95 -5.79 -7.08
N SER A 258 1.70 -6.00 -5.79
CA SER A 258 2.73 -6.00 -4.76
C SER A 258 3.75 -7.12 -4.93
N LEU A 259 3.32 -8.35 -5.24
CA LEU A 259 4.24 -9.44 -5.56
C LEU A 259 5.09 -9.12 -6.80
N ALA A 260 4.46 -8.59 -7.85
CA ALA A 260 5.16 -8.15 -9.05
C ALA A 260 6.20 -7.06 -8.72
N ALA A 261 5.87 -6.10 -7.85
CA ALA A 261 6.78 -5.05 -7.42
C ALA A 261 8.01 -5.59 -6.71
N VAL A 262 7.84 -6.55 -5.79
CA VAL A 262 8.96 -7.22 -5.12
C VAL A 262 9.84 -7.92 -6.15
N ILE A 263 9.27 -8.73 -7.05
CA ILE A 263 10.02 -9.47 -8.08
C ILE A 263 10.79 -8.52 -9.01
N LEU A 264 10.11 -7.50 -9.53
CA LEU A 264 10.70 -6.52 -10.45
C LEU A 264 11.80 -5.71 -9.77
N SER A 265 11.66 -5.37 -8.48
CA SER A 265 12.72 -4.67 -7.75
C SER A 265 14.05 -5.43 -7.73
N PHE A 266 14.02 -6.77 -7.64
CA PHE A 266 15.22 -7.60 -7.68
C PHE A 266 15.78 -7.77 -9.09
N ARG A 267 14.90 -7.78 -10.10
CA ARG A 267 15.32 -7.84 -11.51
C ARG A 267 16.02 -6.55 -11.94
N ALA A 268 15.51 -5.39 -11.52
CA ALA A 268 16.16 -4.10 -11.76
C ALA A 268 17.56 -4.04 -11.15
N ASP A 269 17.71 -4.42 -9.87
CA ASP A 269 19.01 -4.45 -9.18
C ASP A 269 20.03 -5.39 -9.86
N LYS A 270 19.57 -6.51 -10.46
CA LYS A 270 20.43 -7.42 -11.24
C LYS A 270 20.80 -6.84 -12.61
N GLY A 271 19.86 -6.17 -13.26
CA GLY A 271 20.07 -5.51 -14.56
C GLY A 271 21.11 -4.39 -14.47
N SER A 272 21.15 -3.65 -13.36
CA SER A 272 22.13 -2.58 -13.11
C SER A 272 23.56 -3.05 -12.84
N LEU A 273 23.79 -4.36 -12.70
CA LEU A 273 25.12 -4.95 -12.46
C LEU A 273 25.78 -5.46 -13.76
N LYS A 274 25.09 -5.35 -14.90
CA LYS A 274 25.61 -5.68 -16.24
C LYS A 274 25.90 -4.40 -17.02
#